data_AF-C0GJ73-F1
#
_entry.id   AF-C0GJ73-F1
#
_cell.length_a   1.000
_cell.length_b   1.000
_cell.length_c   1.000
_cell.angle_alpha   90.00
_cell.angle_beta   90.00
_cell.angle_gamma   90.00
#
_symmetry.space_group_name_H-M   'P 1'
#
loop_
_entity.id
_entity.type
_entity.pdbx_description
1 polymer ?
#
loop_
_entity_poly.entity_id
_entity_poly.type
_entity_poly.pdbx_seq_one_letter_code
_entity_poly.pdbx_strand_id
1 'polypeptide(L)'
;MRFKKFWLLALVFLLAGSLLLAGCGEPANNNDNNNEVNGEEPGDDVVLNRYRGIFEDGGVQQVAVQFHLDEDGTIYDMSFRHLEYGGTDYRELEEDHALYAVVQQHEQIIEYLEGKNIDEIDALHNPGDFVEDVDGMSGATVRANKVYSAMRDALNRGIYSPGNGVADLEGDFEDGRYRGVFGDRGDQQIAVQFHLNGNIIEDMSFRHLYHGGNDYREMEEGDALYPIVEQHEQIIEYLEGQDIRTVLADLHNPGDFIEDVDGFSGATVRANKVYSAMMDGLARGLYAPGNGVADVEGDFEDGRYRGTFGDRGDIQVGVQFHLNDNVIEDMSFRYLYYGGTDFRELEEDHAFYGVAEQHEQIIEYLEGQDIRTALADLHYPGDFIEDVDNWSGASVRANKVYSAMRSALARGVYQYR
;
A
#
# COMPACT_ATOMS: atom_id res chain seq x y z
N MET A 1 71.10 -30.16 -3.28
CA MET A 1 70.93 -29.49 -1.97
C MET A 1 69.43 -29.45 -1.68
N ARG A 2 69.06 -29.87 -0.46
CA ARG A 2 67.79 -30.45 0.03
C ARG A 2 66.42 -29.88 -0.43
N PHE A 3 65.52 -30.82 -0.74
CA PHE A 3 64.06 -30.76 -0.59
C PHE A 3 63.62 -30.72 0.90
N LYS A 4 62.50 -30.04 1.22
CA LYS A 4 61.24 -30.55 1.83
C LYS A 4 60.55 -29.51 2.74
N LYS A 5 59.26 -29.27 2.41
CA LYS A 5 58.05 -29.22 3.25
C LYS A 5 58.12 -28.50 4.62
N PHE A 6 57.25 -27.50 4.83
CA PHE A 6 56.30 -27.50 5.95
C PHE A 6 55.10 -26.59 5.64
N TRP A 7 53.93 -27.12 5.99
CA TRP A 7 52.59 -26.58 5.88
C TRP A 7 52.28 -25.69 7.10
N LEU A 8 51.28 -24.81 6.96
CA LEU A 8 50.29 -24.41 7.97
C LEU A 8 50.79 -23.93 9.35
N LEU A 9 50.74 -22.62 9.61
CA LEU A 9 50.39 -22.00 10.90
C LEU A 9 50.62 -20.48 10.85
N ALA A 10 49.51 -19.72 10.84
CA ALA A 10 49.34 -18.32 11.31
C ALA A 10 48.18 -17.64 10.57
N LEU A 11 47.08 -18.38 10.37
CA LEU A 11 45.73 -17.83 10.28
C LEU A 11 45.23 -17.59 11.71
N VAL A 12 45.85 -16.65 12.45
CA VAL A 12 45.42 -16.04 13.72
C VAL A 12 46.40 -14.89 13.95
N PHE A 13 46.09 -13.67 13.50
CA PHE A 13 46.59 -12.37 14.04
C PHE A 13 46.22 -11.20 13.10
N LEU A 14 44.92 -10.97 12.88
CA LEU A 14 44.42 -9.69 12.35
C LEU A 14 43.01 -9.41 12.89
N LEU A 15 42.85 -9.61 14.20
CA LEU A 15 41.65 -9.28 14.97
C LEU A 15 42.10 -8.90 16.38
N ALA A 16 42.63 -7.67 16.51
CA ALA A 16 42.76 -6.90 17.75
C ALA A 16 43.66 -5.67 17.47
N GLY A 17 43.05 -4.49 17.32
CA GLY A 17 43.81 -3.23 17.37
C GLY A 17 43.31 -2.13 16.46
N SER A 18 42.14 -1.57 16.75
CA SER A 18 41.91 -0.12 16.62
C SER A 18 40.56 0.26 17.23
N LEU A 19 40.54 0.29 18.56
CA LEU A 19 39.62 1.15 19.30
C LEU A 19 40.35 2.46 19.60
N LEU A 20 39.66 3.58 19.36
CA LEU A 20 39.83 4.92 19.93
C LEU A 20 41.05 5.77 19.51
N LEU A 21 40.78 6.69 18.58
CA LEU A 21 41.18 8.09 18.74
C LEU A 21 40.00 8.98 18.33
N ALA A 22 39.50 9.74 19.30
CA ALA A 22 38.51 10.78 19.14
C ALA A 22 39.05 11.93 18.29
N GLY A 23 38.19 12.47 17.42
CA GLY A 23 38.41 13.73 16.71
C GLY A 23 37.10 14.19 16.12
N CYS A 24 36.47 15.18 16.75
CA CYS A 24 35.29 15.88 16.25
C CYS A 24 35.52 16.37 14.82
N GLY A 25 34.62 16.01 13.92
CA GLY A 25 34.47 16.59 12.59
C GLY A 25 33.01 16.41 12.20
N GLU A 26 32.28 17.52 12.18
CA GLU A 26 30.87 17.60 11.75
C GLU A 26 30.70 16.93 10.38
N PRO A 27 29.72 16.03 10.19
CA PRO A 27 29.36 15.59 8.86
C PRO A 27 28.58 16.72 8.16
N ALA A 28 29.08 17.08 6.99
CA ALA A 28 28.51 18.11 6.12
C ALA A 28 27.05 17.81 5.78
N ASN A 29 26.23 18.84 6.02
CA ASN A 29 24.84 18.97 5.64
C ASN A 29 24.69 18.83 4.11
N ASN A 30 23.87 17.88 3.66
CA ASN A 30 23.57 17.65 2.25
C ASN A 30 22.06 17.81 2.07
N ASN A 31 21.68 18.97 1.52
CA ASN A 31 20.37 19.36 0.98
C ASN A 31 19.12 18.87 1.73
N ASP A 32 18.85 19.51 2.87
CA ASP A 32 17.47 19.82 3.24
C ASP A 32 16.96 20.94 2.32
N ASN A 33 16.19 20.57 1.29
CA ASN A 33 15.19 21.50 0.74
C ASN A 33 14.04 21.58 1.74
N ASN A 34 14.30 22.18 2.90
CA ASN A 34 13.25 22.67 3.79
C ASN A 34 12.68 23.92 3.15
N ASN A 35 11.62 23.74 2.37
CA ASN A 35 10.68 24.81 2.12
C ASN A 35 10.02 25.09 3.48
N GLU A 36 10.41 26.20 4.15
CA GLU A 36 9.74 26.69 5.36
C GLU A 36 8.30 27.08 4.98
N VAL A 37 7.40 26.09 5.04
CA VAL A 37 5.96 26.31 4.97
C VAL A 37 5.55 26.96 6.28
N ASN A 38 4.87 28.11 6.21
CA ASN A 38 4.37 28.85 7.37
C ASN A 38 3.15 28.12 8.00
N GLY A 39 3.35 26.90 8.49
CA GLY A 39 2.42 26.27 9.42
C GLY A 39 2.70 26.77 10.83
N GLU A 40 1.66 27.06 11.63
CA GLU A 40 1.87 27.17 13.08
C GLU A 40 2.37 25.82 13.57
N GLU A 41 3.60 25.77 14.13
CA GLU A 41 4.07 24.53 14.74
C GLU A 41 3.10 24.13 15.85
N PRO A 42 2.70 22.84 15.89
CA PRO A 42 1.80 22.37 16.92
C PRO A 42 2.43 22.63 18.29
N GLY A 43 1.62 23.09 19.24
CA GLY A 43 2.11 23.32 20.60
C GLY A 43 2.68 22.04 21.21
N ASP A 44 3.64 22.17 22.13
CA ASP A 44 4.36 21.04 22.76
C ASP A 44 3.47 19.94 23.40
N ASP A 45 2.21 20.25 23.68
CA ASP A 45 1.23 19.33 24.30
C ASP A 45 0.31 18.62 23.27
N VAL A 46 0.47 18.88 21.96
CA VAL A 46 -0.37 18.28 20.91
C VAL A 46 0.10 16.86 20.61
N VAL A 47 -0.86 15.93 20.66
CA VAL A 47 -0.62 14.52 20.32
C VAL A 47 -0.81 14.34 18.83
N LEU A 48 0.22 13.84 18.16
CA LEU A 48 0.20 13.67 16.70
C LEU A 48 0.23 12.18 16.32
N ASN A 49 -0.76 11.76 15.54
CA ASN A 49 -0.83 10.42 14.97
C ASN A 49 -0.37 10.45 13.52
N ARG A 50 0.57 9.58 13.16
CA ARG A 50 1.12 9.51 11.80
C ARG A 50 0.29 8.60 10.91
N TYR A 51 -0.04 9.08 9.72
CA TYR A 51 -0.75 8.33 8.68
C TYR A 51 0.13 8.16 7.45
N ARG A 52 -0.08 7.07 6.71
CA ARG A 52 0.61 6.78 5.45
C ARG A 52 -0.30 6.04 4.49
N GLY A 53 -0.33 6.49 3.25
CA GLY A 53 -1.13 5.87 2.21
C GLY A 53 -0.54 6.08 0.82
N ILE A 54 -1.04 5.29 -0.11
CA ILE A 54 -0.51 5.22 -1.47
C ILE A 54 -1.63 5.32 -2.51
N PHE A 55 -1.25 5.79 -3.69
CA PHE A 55 -2.05 5.68 -4.90
C PHE A 55 -1.24 4.96 -5.98
N GLU A 56 -1.87 3.95 -6.56
CA GLU A 56 -1.32 3.10 -7.61
C GLU A 56 -2.22 3.17 -8.84
N ASP A 57 -1.62 3.27 -10.02
CA ASP A 57 -2.32 3.18 -11.30
C ASP A 57 -1.35 2.75 -12.40
N GLY A 58 -1.85 2.02 -13.39
CA GLY A 58 -1.03 1.55 -14.52
C GLY A 58 0.15 0.65 -14.14
N GLY A 59 0.02 -0.12 -13.05
CA GLY A 59 1.03 -1.09 -12.64
C GLY A 59 2.18 -0.53 -11.80
N VAL A 60 2.12 0.74 -11.41
CA VAL A 60 3.13 1.38 -10.55
C VAL A 60 2.47 2.14 -9.39
N GLN A 61 3.19 2.25 -8.27
CA GLN A 61 2.89 3.27 -7.26
C GLN A 61 3.22 4.63 -7.87
N GLN A 62 2.30 5.59 -7.78
CA GLN A 62 2.50 6.92 -8.35
C GLN A 62 2.60 8.01 -7.28
N VAL A 63 1.88 7.83 -6.17
CA VAL A 63 1.92 8.75 -5.04
C VAL A 63 2.02 7.93 -3.76
N ALA A 64 2.89 8.33 -2.85
CA ALA A 64 2.81 7.92 -1.45
C ALA A 64 2.90 9.17 -0.58
N VAL A 65 1.96 9.31 0.35
CA VAL A 65 1.89 10.44 1.28
C VAL A 65 2.20 10.00 2.70
N GLN A 66 2.68 10.94 3.49
CA GLN A 66 2.71 10.87 4.93
C GLN A 66 2.28 12.21 5.50
N PHE A 67 1.52 12.19 6.58
CA PHE A 67 1.14 13.36 7.35
C PHE A 67 0.85 12.94 8.80
N HIS A 68 0.75 13.92 9.69
CA HIS A 68 0.23 13.75 11.04
C HIS A 68 -1.17 14.37 11.15
N LEU A 69 -2.00 13.79 12.01
CA LEU A 69 -3.22 14.43 12.48
C LEU A 69 -3.15 14.61 14.00
N ASP A 70 -3.64 15.76 14.47
CA ASP A 70 -3.98 15.91 15.88
C ASP A 70 -5.36 15.30 16.20
N GLU A 71 -5.81 15.46 17.45
CA GLU A 71 -7.10 14.94 17.92
C GLU A 71 -8.31 15.58 17.23
N ASP A 72 -8.16 16.81 16.73
CA ASP A 72 -9.22 17.54 16.02
C ASP A 72 -9.22 17.24 14.51
N GLY A 73 -8.23 16.49 14.02
CA GLY A 73 -8.07 16.15 12.60
C GLY A 73 -7.33 17.19 11.78
N THR A 74 -6.57 18.09 12.42
CA THR A 74 -5.72 19.07 11.73
C THR A 74 -4.48 18.40 11.14
N ILE A 75 -4.16 18.70 9.88
CA ILE A 75 -3.03 18.13 9.15
C ILE A 75 -1.73 18.86 9.50
N TYR A 76 -0.70 18.09 9.83
CA TYR A 76 0.68 18.58 10.02
C TYR A 76 1.71 17.72 9.29
N ASP A 77 2.87 18.30 9.00
CA ASP A 77 4.06 17.64 8.43
C ASP A 77 3.75 16.82 7.16
N MET A 78 2.89 17.34 6.30
CA MET A 78 2.54 16.63 5.07
C MET A 78 3.75 16.54 4.13
N SER A 79 4.02 15.34 3.61
CA SER A 79 5.13 15.11 2.68
C SER A 79 4.87 13.96 1.72
N PHE A 80 5.54 14.01 0.55
CA PHE A 80 5.54 12.91 -0.41
C PHE A 80 6.68 11.93 -0.13
N ARG A 81 6.31 10.69 0.19
CA ARG A 81 7.25 9.56 0.32
C ARG A 81 7.61 8.93 -1.02
N HIS A 82 6.80 9.18 -2.04
CA HIS A 82 7.02 8.76 -3.42
C HIS A 82 6.16 9.62 -4.32
N LEU A 83 6.71 10.04 -5.46
CA LEU A 83 5.98 10.81 -6.44
C LEU A 83 6.52 10.49 -7.84
N GLU A 84 5.93 9.51 -8.50
CA GLU A 84 6.37 9.02 -9.80
C GLU A 84 5.25 9.05 -10.83
N TYR A 85 5.58 9.44 -12.06
CA TYR A 85 4.72 9.15 -13.19
C TYR A 85 5.50 9.02 -14.50
N GLY A 86 5.16 7.99 -15.27
CA GLY A 86 5.79 7.75 -16.57
C GLY A 86 7.29 7.45 -16.46
N GLY A 87 7.72 6.79 -15.38
CA GLY A 87 9.13 6.47 -15.12
C GLY A 87 9.99 7.65 -14.68
N THR A 88 9.37 8.76 -14.27
CA THR A 88 10.07 9.93 -13.71
C THR A 88 9.68 10.09 -12.24
N ASP A 89 10.65 9.99 -11.33
CA ASP A 89 10.47 10.39 -9.92
C ASP A 89 10.63 11.91 -9.82
N TYR A 90 9.53 12.58 -9.50
CA TYR A 90 9.49 14.04 -9.42
C TYR A 90 10.29 14.60 -8.25
N ARG A 91 10.60 13.79 -7.23
CA ARG A 91 11.37 14.23 -6.06
C ARG A 91 12.86 14.37 -6.36
N GLU A 92 13.32 13.80 -7.48
CA GLU A 92 14.71 13.86 -7.92
C GLU A 92 14.93 14.95 -8.98
N LEU A 93 13.89 15.76 -9.29
CA LEU A 93 13.99 16.81 -10.28
C LEU A 93 14.57 18.10 -9.69
N GLU A 94 15.52 18.66 -10.42
CA GLU A 94 16.09 19.98 -10.15
C GLU A 94 15.31 21.09 -10.86
N GLU A 95 15.48 22.34 -10.42
CA GLU A 95 14.76 23.53 -10.92
C GLU A 95 14.85 23.74 -12.44
N ASP A 96 15.93 23.30 -13.08
CA ASP A 96 16.14 23.46 -14.52
C ASP A 96 15.47 22.36 -15.37
N HIS A 97 14.85 21.37 -14.73
CA HIS A 97 14.17 20.28 -15.42
C HIS A 97 12.81 20.73 -16.01
N ALA A 98 12.49 20.29 -17.22
CA ALA A 98 11.25 20.68 -17.92
C ALA A 98 9.95 20.25 -17.21
N LEU A 99 10.04 19.34 -16.25
CA LEU A 99 8.91 18.88 -15.43
C LEU A 99 8.95 19.42 -13.99
N TYR A 100 9.87 20.33 -13.66
CA TYR A 100 9.99 20.89 -12.31
C TYR A 100 8.72 21.64 -11.87
N ALA A 101 8.02 22.28 -12.80
CA ALA A 101 6.71 22.87 -12.54
C ALA A 101 5.70 21.89 -11.90
N VAL A 102 5.81 20.58 -12.20
CA VAL A 102 4.99 19.55 -11.54
C VAL A 102 5.34 19.41 -10.07
N VAL A 103 6.63 19.52 -9.71
CA VAL A 103 7.09 19.50 -8.31
C VAL A 103 6.49 20.67 -7.55
N GLN A 104 6.63 21.88 -8.10
CA GLN A 104 6.10 23.11 -7.49
C GLN A 104 4.58 23.05 -7.27
N GLN A 105 3.85 22.43 -8.19
CA GLN A 105 2.41 22.22 -8.03
C GLN A 105 2.05 21.20 -6.93
N HIS A 106 2.89 20.20 -6.68
CA HIS A 106 2.71 19.28 -5.56
C HIS A 106 3.10 19.93 -4.22
N GLU A 107 4.10 20.80 -4.21
CA GLU A 107 4.44 21.63 -3.04
C GLU A 107 3.29 22.57 -2.65
N GLN A 108 2.62 23.18 -3.62
CA GLN A 108 1.42 24.00 -3.37
C GLN A 108 0.27 23.19 -2.75
N ILE A 109 0.15 21.90 -3.08
CA ILE A 109 -0.83 21.02 -2.41
C ILE A 109 -0.48 20.83 -0.94
N ILE A 110 0.80 20.61 -0.62
CA ILE A 110 1.27 20.49 0.76
C ILE A 110 0.98 21.80 1.51
N GLU A 111 1.41 22.94 0.96
CA GLU A 111 1.19 24.25 1.58
C GLU A 111 -0.29 24.55 1.81
N TYR A 112 -1.16 24.19 0.87
CA TYR A 112 -2.60 24.40 1.02
C TYR A 112 -3.21 23.57 2.15
N LEU A 113 -2.81 22.30 2.28
CA LEU A 113 -3.37 21.36 3.26
C LEU A 113 -2.80 21.51 4.67
N GLU A 114 -1.59 22.05 4.81
CA GLU A 114 -0.95 22.25 6.10
C GLU A 114 -1.82 23.13 7.01
N GLY A 115 -2.10 22.67 8.23
CA GLY A 115 -2.95 23.36 9.20
C GLY A 115 -4.45 23.32 8.90
N LYS A 116 -4.89 22.64 7.82
CA LYS A 116 -6.32 22.42 7.54
C LYS A 116 -6.84 21.18 8.24
N ASN A 117 -8.16 21.13 8.42
CA ASN A 117 -8.81 19.91 8.86
C ASN A 117 -8.81 18.85 7.74
N ILE A 118 -8.69 17.58 8.10
CA ILE A 118 -8.71 16.44 7.18
C ILE A 118 -9.99 16.38 6.35
N ASP A 119 -11.10 16.93 6.83
CA ASP A 119 -12.36 17.02 6.08
C ASP A 119 -12.28 17.99 4.88
N GLU A 120 -11.24 18.82 4.79
CA GLU A 120 -11.05 19.76 3.67
C GLU A 120 -10.32 19.15 2.46
N ILE A 121 -9.91 17.87 2.51
CA ILE A 121 -9.19 17.22 1.39
C ILE A 121 -10.02 17.11 0.11
N ASP A 122 -11.35 17.25 0.19
CA ASP A 122 -12.22 17.29 -1.00
C ASP A 122 -11.91 18.46 -1.94
N ALA A 123 -11.25 19.51 -1.43
CA ALA A 123 -10.74 20.60 -2.26
C ALA A 123 -9.78 20.10 -3.36
N LEU A 124 -9.09 18.97 -3.14
CA LEU A 124 -8.20 18.34 -4.12
C LEU A 124 -8.91 17.92 -5.42
N HIS A 125 -10.24 17.86 -5.45
CA HIS A 125 -11.00 17.65 -6.68
C HIS A 125 -11.03 18.88 -7.59
N ASN A 126 -10.78 20.07 -7.04
CA ASN A 126 -10.75 21.35 -7.75
C ASN A 126 -9.43 22.08 -7.51
N PRO A 127 -8.27 21.51 -7.91
CA PRO A 127 -6.97 22.07 -7.56
C PRO A 127 -6.71 23.45 -8.17
N GLY A 128 -7.43 23.86 -9.22
CA GLY A 128 -7.31 25.20 -9.80
C GLY A 128 -7.70 26.34 -8.85
N ASP A 129 -8.34 26.05 -7.72
CA ASP A 129 -8.72 27.05 -6.72
C ASP A 129 -7.56 27.49 -5.82
N PHE A 130 -6.51 26.67 -5.70
CA PHE A 130 -5.38 26.92 -4.80
C PHE A 130 -4.01 26.55 -5.37
N VAL A 131 -3.96 25.83 -6.50
CA VAL A 131 -2.73 25.58 -7.24
C VAL A 131 -2.65 26.53 -8.43
N GLU A 132 -1.62 27.36 -8.44
CA GLU A 132 -1.34 28.29 -9.52
C GLU A 132 -0.79 27.55 -10.75
N ASP A 133 -0.98 28.19 -11.91
CA ASP A 133 -0.39 27.74 -13.17
C ASP A 133 1.13 28.01 -13.12
N VAL A 134 1.95 27.00 -13.40
CA VAL A 134 3.42 27.09 -13.35
C VAL A 134 3.98 26.65 -14.70
N ASP A 135 4.81 27.49 -15.33
CA ASP A 135 5.45 27.23 -16.63
C ASP A 135 4.50 26.72 -17.74
N GLY A 136 3.27 27.24 -17.76
CA GLY A 136 2.25 26.84 -18.73
C GLY A 136 1.60 25.47 -18.46
N MET A 137 1.93 24.82 -17.34
CA MET A 137 1.15 23.73 -16.77
C MET A 137 0.07 24.30 -15.87
N SER A 138 -1.19 23.95 -16.15
CA SER A 138 -2.28 24.50 -15.35
C SER A 138 -2.45 23.77 -14.02
N GLY A 139 -2.79 24.50 -12.95
CA GLY A 139 -3.14 23.91 -11.65
C GLY A 139 -4.30 22.91 -11.74
N ALA A 140 -5.23 23.12 -12.69
CA ALA A 140 -6.31 22.18 -13.01
C ALA A 140 -5.83 20.86 -13.64
N THR A 141 -4.56 20.79 -14.06
CA THR A 141 -3.92 19.60 -14.66
C THR A 141 -3.22 18.74 -13.61
N VAL A 142 -3.10 19.25 -12.38
CA VAL A 142 -2.38 18.57 -11.30
C VAL A 142 -3.13 17.31 -10.91
N ARG A 143 -2.35 16.29 -10.56
CA ARG A 143 -2.85 14.98 -10.14
C ARG A 143 -3.37 15.00 -8.70
N ALA A 144 -4.02 16.08 -8.28
CA ALA A 144 -4.50 16.27 -6.91
C ALA A 144 -5.45 15.15 -6.47
N ASN A 145 -6.28 14.63 -7.38
CA ASN A 145 -7.10 13.42 -7.15
C ASN A 145 -6.28 12.19 -6.73
N LYS A 146 -5.02 12.05 -7.18
CA LYS A 146 -4.14 10.95 -6.74
C LYS A 146 -3.65 11.18 -5.31
N VAL A 147 -3.39 12.44 -4.94
CA VAL A 147 -3.06 12.82 -3.56
C VAL A 147 -4.26 12.56 -2.65
N TYR A 148 -5.47 12.97 -3.05
CA TYR A 148 -6.72 12.68 -2.36
C TYR A 148 -6.90 11.18 -2.10
N SER A 149 -6.81 10.36 -3.15
CA SER A 149 -6.92 8.91 -2.99
C SER A 149 -5.83 8.31 -2.11
N ALA A 150 -4.60 8.83 -2.14
CA ALA A 150 -3.52 8.38 -1.25
C ALA A 150 -3.78 8.77 0.21
N MET A 151 -4.39 9.94 0.47
CA MET A 151 -4.79 10.36 1.82
C MET A 151 -5.96 9.52 2.33
N ARG A 152 -6.98 9.24 1.50
CA ARG A 152 -8.07 8.32 1.84
C ARG A 152 -7.56 6.90 2.11
N ASP A 153 -6.62 6.41 1.30
CA ASP A 153 -5.92 5.15 1.56
C ASP A 153 -5.20 5.16 2.91
N ALA A 154 -4.56 6.28 3.28
CA ALA A 154 -3.91 6.45 4.58
C ALA A 154 -4.90 6.37 5.75
N LEU A 155 -6.06 7.02 5.63
CA LEU A 155 -7.12 6.99 6.64
C LEU A 155 -7.72 5.58 6.79
N ASN A 156 -7.97 4.88 5.68
CA ASN A 156 -8.49 3.51 5.70
C ASN A 156 -7.54 2.51 6.34
N ARG A 157 -6.23 2.77 6.26
CA ARG A 157 -5.18 1.95 6.89
C ARG A 157 -5.01 2.23 8.38
N GLY A 158 -5.67 3.27 8.90
CA GLY A 158 -5.57 3.69 10.29
C GLY A 158 -4.23 4.35 10.63
N ILE A 159 -4.00 4.49 11.93
CA ILE A 159 -2.82 5.16 12.48
C ILE A 159 -1.58 4.30 12.20
N TYR A 160 -0.72 4.75 11.29
CA TYR A 160 0.54 4.05 11.00
C TYR A 160 1.51 4.13 12.19
N SER A 161 1.54 5.24 12.91
CA SER A 161 2.30 5.33 14.16
C SER A 161 1.61 6.28 15.15
N PRO A 162 1.15 5.77 16.31
CA PRO A 162 0.43 6.58 17.28
C PRO A 162 1.32 7.59 18.00
N GLY A 163 0.78 8.78 18.25
CA GLY A 163 1.31 9.71 19.26
C GLY A 163 0.90 9.28 20.67
N ASN A 164 -0.34 8.80 20.80
CA ASN A 164 -0.88 8.08 21.95
C ASN A 164 -1.52 6.78 21.46
N GLY A 165 -1.47 5.72 22.29
CA GLY A 165 -1.91 4.36 21.92
C GLY A 165 -3.22 4.29 21.12
N VAL A 166 -3.37 3.25 20.31
CA VAL A 166 -4.49 3.11 19.38
C VAL A 166 -5.65 2.37 20.06
N ALA A 167 -6.88 2.77 19.72
CA ALA A 167 -8.09 2.10 20.18
C ALA A 167 -8.28 0.73 19.49
N ASP A 168 -9.01 -0.17 20.16
CA ASP A 168 -9.46 -1.42 19.56
C ASP A 168 -10.34 -1.15 18.33
N LEU A 169 -10.31 -2.07 17.36
CA LEU A 169 -11.21 -2.00 16.21
C LEU A 169 -12.64 -2.27 16.64
N GLU A 170 -13.57 -1.51 16.07
CA GLU A 170 -15.00 -1.69 16.30
C GLU A 170 -15.64 -2.65 15.30
N GLY A 171 -16.74 -3.30 15.71
CA GLY A 171 -17.52 -4.20 14.88
C GLY A 171 -17.05 -5.66 14.91
N ASP A 172 -17.70 -6.49 14.08
CA ASP A 172 -17.27 -7.85 13.77
C ASP A 172 -16.87 -7.90 12.30
N PHE A 173 -15.87 -8.71 11.97
CA PHE A 173 -15.42 -8.96 10.61
C PHE A 173 -15.98 -10.29 10.10
N GLU A 174 -16.28 -10.35 8.80
CA GLU A 174 -16.82 -11.55 8.18
C GLU A 174 -15.80 -12.69 8.18
N ASP A 175 -16.29 -13.93 8.31
CA ASP A 175 -15.44 -15.11 8.26
C ASP A 175 -14.91 -15.37 6.85
N GLY A 176 -13.62 -15.63 6.75
CA GLY A 176 -12.98 -15.90 5.47
C GLY A 176 -11.56 -15.38 5.38
N ARG A 177 -10.99 -15.46 4.18
CA ARG A 177 -9.61 -15.10 3.90
C ARG A 177 -9.51 -13.65 3.49
N TYR A 178 -8.60 -12.93 4.10
CA TYR A 178 -8.24 -11.54 3.78
C TYR A 178 -6.84 -11.49 3.16
N ARG A 179 -6.61 -10.45 2.36
CA ARG A 179 -5.30 -10.14 1.79
C ARG A 179 -5.13 -8.65 1.71
N GLY A 180 -4.00 -8.17 2.20
CA GLY A 180 -3.63 -6.76 2.08
C GLY A 180 -2.14 -6.58 1.92
N VAL A 181 -1.78 -5.38 1.50
CA VAL A 181 -0.42 -5.01 1.12
C VAL A 181 -0.01 -3.72 1.80
N PHE A 182 1.29 -3.58 2.02
CA PHE A 182 1.91 -2.30 2.38
C PHE A 182 2.99 -1.99 1.33
N GLY A 183 2.80 -0.87 0.64
CA GLY A 183 3.77 -0.28 -0.28
C GLY A 183 4.42 0.97 0.30
N ASP A 184 5.71 1.17 0.04
CA ASP A 184 6.39 2.42 0.36
C ASP A 184 7.56 2.61 -0.62
N ARG A 185 7.72 3.86 -1.11
CA ARG A 185 8.79 4.25 -2.05
C ARG A 185 8.86 3.45 -3.35
N GLY A 186 7.71 3.10 -3.93
CA GLY A 186 7.64 2.37 -5.21
C GLY A 186 7.61 0.86 -5.06
N ASP A 187 7.98 0.33 -3.90
CA ASP A 187 8.02 -1.10 -3.64
C ASP A 187 6.83 -1.55 -2.80
N GLN A 188 6.17 -2.63 -3.21
CA GLN A 188 5.36 -3.41 -2.29
C GLN A 188 6.30 -4.11 -1.31
N GLN A 189 6.29 -3.73 -0.04
CA GLN A 189 7.23 -4.27 0.96
C GLN A 189 6.64 -5.45 1.72
N ILE A 190 5.32 -5.43 1.97
CA ILE A 190 4.63 -6.51 2.68
C ILE A 190 3.38 -6.88 1.90
N ALA A 191 3.12 -8.18 1.76
CA ALA A 191 1.78 -8.70 1.51
C ALA A 191 1.46 -9.75 2.56
N VAL A 192 0.33 -9.61 3.22
CA VAL A 192 -0.16 -10.55 4.22
C VAL A 192 -1.36 -11.31 3.69
N GLN A 193 -1.59 -12.47 4.27
CA GLN A 193 -2.83 -13.20 4.16
C GLN A 193 -3.14 -13.85 5.49
N PHE A 194 -4.39 -13.77 5.90
CA PHE A 194 -4.90 -14.39 7.12
C PHE A 194 -6.34 -14.81 6.90
N HIS A 195 -6.81 -15.74 7.71
CA HIS A 195 -8.20 -16.16 7.81
C HIS A 195 -8.80 -15.60 9.10
N LEU A 196 -10.07 -15.20 9.06
CA LEU A 196 -10.84 -14.87 10.25
C LEU A 196 -11.95 -15.89 10.43
N ASN A 197 -12.12 -16.32 11.67
CA ASN A 197 -13.20 -17.17 12.14
C ASN A 197 -13.72 -16.63 13.48
N GLY A 198 -14.84 -15.92 13.47
CA GLY A 198 -15.36 -15.22 14.64
C GLY A 198 -14.37 -14.17 15.17
N ASN A 199 -13.78 -13.38 14.27
CA ASN A 199 -12.69 -12.42 14.54
C ASN A 199 -11.35 -13.01 15.00
N ILE A 200 -11.23 -14.33 15.13
CA ILE A 200 -9.96 -14.96 15.50
C ILE A 200 -9.09 -15.12 14.26
N ILE A 201 -7.83 -14.68 14.36
CA ILE A 201 -6.84 -14.81 13.30
C ILE A 201 -6.37 -16.27 13.19
N GLU A 202 -6.49 -16.85 12.01
CA GLU A 202 -6.04 -18.20 11.66
C GLU A 202 -5.22 -18.17 10.34
N ASP A 203 -4.36 -19.17 10.12
CA ASP A 203 -3.59 -19.37 8.87
C ASP A 203 -2.85 -18.11 8.36
N MET A 204 -2.21 -17.36 9.27
CA MET A 204 -1.53 -16.12 8.89
C MET A 204 -0.20 -16.42 8.19
N SER A 205 0.09 -15.69 7.11
CA SER A 205 1.34 -15.86 6.35
C SER A 205 1.72 -14.61 5.56
N PHE A 206 3.03 -14.43 5.36
CA PHE A 206 3.54 -13.44 4.42
C PHE A 206 3.54 -13.98 2.98
N ARG A 207 2.81 -13.31 2.11
CA ARG A 207 2.81 -13.54 0.66
C ARG A 207 3.89 -12.76 -0.05
N HIS A 208 4.44 -11.73 0.59
CA HIS A 208 5.58 -10.97 0.16
C HIS A 208 6.22 -10.31 1.38
N LEU A 209 7.55 -10.32 1.44
CA LEU A 209 8.28 -9.68 2.52
C LEU A 209 9.62 -9.18 1.96
N TYR A 210 9.62 -7.93 1.52
CA TYR A 210 10.70 -7.31 0.77
C TYR A 210 11.09 -5.96 1.36
N HIS A 211 12.40 -5.70 1.41
CA HIS A 211 12.86 -4.34 1.66
C HIS A 211 14.29 -4.10 1.17
N GLY A 212 14.46 -2.97 0.46
CA GLY A 212 15.77 -2.44 0.10
C GLY A 212 16.61 -3.44 -0.71
N GLY A 213 16.00 -4.11 -1.69
CA GLY A 213 16.69 -5.10 -2.51
C GLY A 213 16.65 -6.54 -2.00
N ASN A 214 16.10 -6.80 -0.81
CA ASN A 214 16.14 -8.12 -0.19
C ASN A 214 14.73 -8.71 -0.06
N ASP A 215 14.49 -9.90 -0.63
CA ASP A 215 13.31 -10.72 -0.31
C ASP A 215 13.65 -11.61 0.89
N TYR A 216 13.07 -11.28 2.04
CA TYR A 216 13.34 -11.98 3.30
C TYR A 216 12.80 -13.41 3.29
N ARG A 217 11.87 -13.76 2.39
CA ARG A 217 11.32 -15.13 2.29
C ARG A 217 12.25 -16.11 1.62
N GLU A 218 13.31 -15.62 0.97
CA GLU A 218 14.33 -16.44 0.32
C GLU A 218 15.56 -16.67 1.22
N MET A 219 15.55 -16.10 2.44
CA MET A 219 16.68 -16.19 3.36
C MET A 219 16.63 -17.47 4.21
N GLU A 220 17.80 -17.97 4.56
CA GLU A 220 17.98 -19.15 5.41
C GLU A 220 18.84 -18.85 6.65
N GLU A 221 18.79 -19.74 7.64
CA GLU A 221 19.61 -19.63 8.86
C GLU A 221 21.10 -19.47 8.50
N GLY A 222 21.71 -18.39 8.98
CA GLY A 222 23.10 -18.02 8.69
C GLY A 222 23.24 -16.85 7.71
N ASP A 223 22.17 -16.45 7.00
CA ASP A 223 22.16 -15.20 6.26
C ASP A 223 22.19 -14.00 7.22
N ALA A 224 22.89 -12.93 6.82
CA ALA A 224 23.12 -11.77 7.68
C ALA A 224 21.83 -11.05 8.12
N LEU A 225 20.75 -11.18 7.34
CA LEU A 225 19.45 -10.57 7.60
C LEU A 225 18.39 -11.60 8.03
N TYR A 226 18.77 -12.86 8.24
CA TYR A 226 17.86 -13.90 8.75
C TYR A 226 17.20 -13.54 10.09
N PRO A 227 17.85 -12.83 11.04
CA PRO A 227 17.16 -12.35 12.24
C PRO A 227 15.89 -11.54 11.98
N ILE A 228 15.80 -10.85 10.84
CA ILE A 228 14.59 -10.12 10.44
C ILE A 228 13.46 -11.10 10.10
N VAL A 229 13.77 -12.26 9.50
CA VAL A 229 12.80 -13.32 9.22
C VAL A 229 12.23 -13.85 10.52
N GLU A 230 13.10 -14.22 11.47
CA GLU A 230 12.71 -14.74 12.79
C GLU A 230 11.77 -13.77 13.52
N GLN A 231 12.05 -12.46 13.45
CA GLN A 231 11.17 -11.45 14.05
C GLN A 231 9.81 -11.32 13.36
N HIS A 232 9.73 -11.54 12.04
CA HIS A 232 8.43 -11.58 11.35
C HIS A 232 7.66 -12.87 11.64
N GLU A 233 8.35 -14.00 11.83
CA GLU A 233 7.73 -15.26 12.28
C GLU A 233 7.12 -15.11 13.68
N GLN A 234 7.82 -14.43 14.61
CA GLN A 234 7.27 -14.10 15.93
C GLN A 234 6.00 -13.25 15.87
N ILE A 235 5.87 -12.34 14.88
CA ILE A 235 4.61 -11.61 14.65
C ILE A 235 3.48 -12.57 14.30
N ILE A 236 3.71 -13.54 13.41
CA ILE A 236 2.71 -14.54 13.05
C ILE A 236 2.30 -15.35 14.28
N GLU A 237 3.28 -15.89 15.00
CA GLU A 237 3.05 -16.70 16.20
C GLU A 237 2.26 -15.96 17.28
N TYR A 238 2.53 -14.66 17.45
CA TYR A 238 1.81 -13.82 18.42
C TYR A 238 0.36 -13.54 18.01
N LEU A 239 0.14 -13.22 16.72
CA LEU A 239 -1.18 -12.84 16.22
C LEU A 239 -2.12 -14.06 16.04
N GLU A 240 -1.59 -15.24 15.72
CA GLU A 240 -2.42 -16.43 15.52
C GLU A 240 -3.19 -16.83 16.79
N GLY A 241 -4.49 -17.08 16.62
CA GLY A 241 -5.40 -17.42 17.71
C GLY A 241 -5.88 -16.23 18.55
N GLN A 242 -5.44 -15.01 18.24
CA GLN A 242 -5.90 -13.78 18.90
C GLN A 242 -7.11 -13.16 18.18
N ASP A 243 -7.90 -12.37 18.91
CA ASP A 243 -8.98 -11.55 18.35
C ASP A 243 -8.37 -10.35 17.61
N ILE A 244 -8.62 -10.25 16.31
CA ILE A 244 -8.07 -9.20 15.44
C ILE A 244 -8.40 -7.80 15.92
N ARG A 245 -9.51 -7.62 16.65
CA ARG A 245 -9.98 -6.29 17.05
C ARG A 245 -9.10 -5.66 18.10
N THR A 246 -8.48 -6.47 18.96
CA THR A 246 -7.67 -5.99 20.07
C THR A 246 -6.17 -6.13 19.79
N VAL A 247 -5.77 -7.25 19.17
CA VAL A 247 -4.34 -7.60 19.06
C VAL A 247 -3.57 -6.70 18.08
N LEU A 248 -4.24 -6.09 17.10
CA LEU A 248 -3.53 -5.26 16.11
C LEU A 248 -2.87 -4.02 16.73
N ALA A 249 -3.42 -3.49 17.84
CA ALA A 249 -2.83 -2.35 18.54
C ALA A 249 -1.43 -2.68 19.13
N ASP A 250 -1.18 -3.95 19.46
CA ASP A 250 0.09 -4.41 20.01
C ASP A 250 1.23 -4.28 18.99
N LEU A 251 0.93 -4.29 17.68
CA LEU A 251 1.93 -4.10 16.61
C LEU A 251 2.60 -2.72 16.65
N HIS A 252 2.06 -1.76 17.41
CA HIS A 252 2.71 -0.47 17.66
C HIS A 252 3.77 -0.53 18.77
N ASN A 253 3.76 -1.59 19.59
CA ASN A 253 4.71 -1.84 20.67
C ASN A 253 5.35 -3.23 20.52
N PRO A 254 6.02 -3.53 19.40
CA PRO A 254 6.50 -4.88 19.11
C PRO A 254 7.51 -5.43 20.12
N GLY A 255 8.19 -4.56 20.89
CA GLY A 255 9.12 -4.99 21.94
C GLY A 255 8.45 -5.75 23.10
N ASP A 256 7.11 -5.73 23.21
CA ASP A 256 6.37 -6.44 24.26
C ASP A 256 6.19 -7.93 23.97
N PHE A 257 6.33 -8.36 22.70
CA PHE A 257 6.14 -9.75 22.30
C PHE A 257 7.19 -10.29 21.30
N ILE A 258 8.01 -9.43 20.70
CA ILE A 258 9.14 -9.85 19.86
C ILE A 258 10.41 -9.84 20.69
N GLU A 259 11.09 -10.96 20.72
CA GLU A 259 12.40 -11.11 21.33
C GLU A 259 13.48 -10.37 20.50
N ASP A 260 14.43 -9.76 21.21
CA ASP A 260 15.64 -9.22 20.58
C ASP A 260 16.48 -10.39 20.04
N VAL A 261 16.89 -10.28 18.77
CA VAL A 261 17.78 -11.24 18.10
C VAL A 261 19.12 -10.55 17.86
N ASP A 262 20.21 -11.31 17.71
CA ASP A 262 21.58 -10.77 17.58
C ASP A 262 21.68 -9.60 16.58
N GLY A 263 21.88 -8.38 17.11
CA GLY A 263 22.02 -7.16 16.32
C GLY A 263 20.71 -6.50 15.87
N PHE A 264 19.55 -7.05 16.22
CA PHE A 264 18.22 -6.56 15.85
C PHE A 264 17.29 -6.53 17.08
N SER A 265 16.84 -5.35 17.46
CA SER A 265 15.85 -5.26 18.54
C SER A 265 14.42 -5.46 18.03
N GLY A 266 13.56 -6.11 18.82
CA GLY A 266 12.13 -6.27 18.52
C GLY A 266 11.41 -4.93 18.31
N ALA A 267 11.86 -3.87 19.00
CA ALA A 267 11.38 -2.49 18.80
C ALA A 267 11.72 -1.90 17.42
N THR A 268 12.61 -2.54 16.66
CA THR A 268 13.05 -2.10 15.33
C THR A 268 12.25 -2.77 14.21
N VAL A 269 11.42 -3.76 14.56
CA VAL A 269 10.66 -4.53 13.58
C VAL A 269 9.61 -3.65 12.92
N ARG A 270 9.37 -3.94 11.65
CA ARG A 270 8.41 -3.24 10.79
C ARG A 270 6.97 -3.63 11.10
N ALA A 271 6.63 -3.84 12.38
CA ALA A 271 5.32 -4.29 12.82
C ALA A 271 4.19 -3.31 12.38
N ASN A 272 4.45 -2.00 12.38
CA ASN A 272 3.53 -1.00 11.80
C ASN A 272 3.23 -1.22 10.30
N LYS A 273 4.16 -1.81 9.55
CA LYS A 273 3.91 -2.18 8.14
C LYS A 273 3.01 -3.41 8.03
N VAL A 274 3.15 -4.36 8.95
CA VAL A 274 2.25 -5.52 9.06
C VAL A 274 0.85 -5.05 9.44
N TYR A 275 0.73 -4.19 10.46
CA TYR A 275 -0.52 -3.54 10.86
C TYR A 275 -1.21 -2.90 9.65
N SER A 276 -0.50 -2.01 8.94
CA SER A 276 -1.06 -1.32 7.78
C SER A 276 -1.45 -2.26 6.64
N ALA A 277 -0.70 -3.35 6.41
CA ALA A 277 -1.07 -4.37 5.43
C ALA A 277 -2.32 -5.16 5.85
N MET A 278 -2.50 -5.43 7.15
CA MET A 278 -3.72 -6.08 7.65
C MET A 278 -4.94 -5.16 7.56
N MET A 279 -4.80 -3.88 7.94
CA MET A 279 -5.85 -2.87 7.79
C MET A 279 -6.26 -2.67 6.32
N ASP A 280 -5.30 -2.64 5.39
CA ASP A 280 -5.59 -2.65 3.95
C ASP A 280 -6.38 -3.89 3.51
N GLY A 281 -6.05 -5.06 4.07
CA GLY A 281 -6.81 -6.29 3.83
C GLY A 281 -8.25 -6.21 4.33
N LEU A 282 -8.46 -5.66 5.53
CA LEU A 282 -9.80 -5.45 6.11
C LEU A 282 -10.61 -4.44 5.28
N ALA A 283 -10.02 -3.31 4.88
CA ALA A 283 -10.67 -2.30 4.06
C ALA A 283 -11.14 -2.86 2.69
N ARG A 284 -10.35 -3.78 2.10
CA ARG A 284 -10.70 -4.48 0.86
C ARG A 284 -11.76 -5.56 1.04
N GLY A 285 -12.03 -6.00 2.27
CA GLY A 285 -12.95 -7.08 2.57
C GLY A 285 -12.42 -8.46 2.16
N LEU A 286 -13.32 -9.45 2.15
CA LEU A 286 -13.00 -10.85 1.91
C LEU A 286 -12.34 -11.07 0.54
N TYR A 287 -11.12 -11.59 0.54
CA TYR A 287 -10.51 -12.13 -0.67
C TYR A 287 -11.13 -13.48 -1.05
N ALA A 288 -11.49 -14.31 -0.08
CA ALA A 288 -12.25 -15.53 -0.31
C ALA A 288 -13.15 -15.83 0.90
N PRO A 289 -14.48 -15.91 0.73
CA PRO A 289 -15.40 -16.12 1.84
C PRO A 289 -15.24 -17.47 2.51
N GLY A 290 -15.42 -17.48 3.84
CA GLY A 290 -15.64 -18.70 4.61
C GLY A 290 -17.10 -19.16 4.56
N ASN A 291 -18.05 -18.20 4.59
CA ASN A 291 -19.49 -18.46 4.68
C ASN A 291 -20.32 -17.43 3.87
N GLY A 292 -20.45 -17.59 2.55
CA GLY A 292 -21.13 -16.58 1.72
C GLY A 292 -20.44 -15.20 1.80
N VAL A 293 -20.94 -14.21 1.06
CA VAL A 293 -20.53 -12.81 1.18
C VAL A 293 -21.77 -11.96 1.25
N ALA A 294 -21.82 -11.02 2.19
CA ALA A 294 -22.91 -10.07 2.25
C ALA A 294 -22.79 -9.06 1.10
N ASP A 295 -23.94 -8.57 0.66
CA ASP A 295 -24.01 -7.41 -0.22
C ASP A 295 -23.31 -6.22 0.44
N VAL A 296 -22.72 -5.35 -0.37
CA VAL A 296 -22.11 -4.13 0.14
C VAL A 296 -23.20 -3.15 0.55
N GLU A 297 -23.21 -2.75 1.82
CA GLU A 297 -24.19 -1.80 2.34
C GLU A 297 -23.83 -0.34 2.04
N GLY A 298 -24.86 0.52 2.03
CA GLY A 298 -24.74 1.97 1.85
C GLY A 298 -25.05 2.44 0.42
N ASP A 299 -25.18 3.75 0.25
CA ASP A 299 -25.19 4.39 -1.06
C ASP A 299 -23.80 4.99 -1.32
N PHE A 300 -23.33 4.86 -2.55
CA PHE A 300 -22.08 5.45 -3.01
C PHE A 300 -22.33 6.73 -3.77
N GLU A 301 -21.40 7.67 -3.64
CA GLU A 301 -21.44 8.93 -4.37
C GLU A 301 -21.28 8.71 -5.88
N ASP A 302 -21.96 9.54 -6.66
CA ASP A 302 -21.80 9.51 -8.11
C ASP A 302 -20.43 10.02 -8.50
N GLY A 303 -19.69 9.26 -9.31
CA GLY A 303 -18.30 9.58 -9.56
C GLY A 303 -17.51 8.46 -10.18
N ARG A 304 -16.32 8.80 -10.68
CA ARG A 304 -15.36 7.82 -11.18
C ARG A 304 -14.59 7.26 -9.99
N TYR A 305 -14.44 5.95 -9.95
CA TYR A 305 -13.68 5.21 -8.94
C TYR A 305 -12.48 4.52 -9.58
N ARG A 306 -11.39 4.38 -8.82
CA ARG A 306 -10.18 3.66 -9.24
C ARG A 306 -9.57 2.89 -8.08
N GLY A 307 -9.22 1.64 -8.34
CA GLY A 307 -8.60 0.78 -7.35
C GLY A 307 -7.70 -0.28 -7.96
N THR A 308 -6.83 -0.83 -7.14
CA THR A 308 -5.84 -1.82 -7.55
C THR A 308 -5.92 -3.05 -6.64
N PHE A 309 -5.47 -4.19 -7.13
CA PHE A 309 -5.13 -5.36 -6.33
C PHE A 309 -3.66 -5.70 -6.60
N GLY A 310 -2.85 -5.62 -5.54
CA GLY A 310 -1.46 -6.05 -5.53
C GLY A 310 -1.27 -7.34 -4.75
N ASP A 311 -0.36 -8.19 -5.20
CA ASP A 311 0.08 -9.39 -4.47
C ASP A 311 1.47 -9.80 -4.96
N ARG A 312 2.32 -10.28 -4.04
CA ARG A 312 3.67 -10.80 -4.35
C ARG A 312 4.64 -9.82 -5.04
N GLY A 313 4.56 -8.53 -4.75
CA GLY A 313 5.45 -7.52 -5.34
C GLY A 313 4.86 -6.84 -6.57
N ASP A 314 3.77 -7.37 -7.12
CA ASP A 314 3.17 -6.87 -8.36
C ASP A 314 1.77 -6.33 -8.10
N ILE A 315 1.45 -5.18 -8.69
CA ILE A 315 0.05 -4.85 -9.00
C ILE A 315 -0.40 -5.85 -10.07
N GLN A 316 -1.56 -6.48 -9.90
CA GLN A 316 -2.05 -7.50 -10.83
C GLN A 316 -3.34 -7.10 -11.53
N VAL A 317 -4.19 -6.36 -10.83
CA VAL A 317 -5.44 -5.83 -11.39
C VAL A 317 -5.53 -4.35 -11.03
N GLY A 318 -5.88 -3.52 -12.00
CA GLY A 318 -6.29 -2.14 -11.81
C GLY A 318 -7.62 -1.94 -12.52
N VAL A 319 -8.62 -1.45 -11.79
CA VAL A 319 -9.96 -1.21 -12.32
C VAL A 319 -10.27 0.29 -12.30
N GLN A 320 -11.15 0.67 -13.21
CA GLN A 320 -11.83 1.95 -13.18
C GLN A 320 -13.28 1.73 -13.59
N PHE A 321 -14.19 2.41 -12.91
CA PHE A 321 -15.61 2.44 -13.24
C PHE A 321 -16.21 3.77 -12.78
N HIS A 322 -17.41 4.06 -13.24
CA HIS A 322 -18.24 5.16 -12.77
C HIS A 322 -19.43 4.60 -12.00
N LEU A 323 -19.87 5.30 -10.97
CA LEU A 323 -21.15 5.04 -10.32
C LEU A 323 -22.11 6.19 -10.59
N ASN A 324 -23.35 5.81 -10.87
CA ASN A 324 -24.49 6.70 -11.03
C ASN A 324 -25.70 6.03 -10.36
N ASP A 325 -26.16 6.57 -9.23
CA ASP A 325 -27.18 5.94 -8.38
C ASP A 325 -26.84 4.47 -8.02
N ASN A 326 -25.58 4.22 -7.63
CA ASN A 326 -24.99 2.89 -7.39
C ASN A 326 -24.88 1.96 -8.62
N VAL A 327 -25.30 2.41 -9.81
CA VAL A 327 -25.17 1.61 -11.03
C VAL A 327 -23.77 1.76 -11.61
N ILE A 328 -23.13 0.64 -11.92
CA ILE A 328 -21.81 0.60 -12.56
C ILE A 328 -21.94 1.02 -14.02
N GLU A 329 -21.18 2.05 -14.41
CA GLU A 329 -21.04 2.53 -15.78
C GLU A 329 -19.55 2.63 -16.18
N ASP A 330 -19.24 2.58 -17.48
CA ASP A 330 -17.91 2.85 -18.04
C ASP A 330 -16.78 1.99 -17.42
N MET A 331 -17.06 0.73 -17.04
CA MET A 331 -16.07 -0.14 -16.41
C MET A 331 -14.96 -0.55 -17.39
N SER A 332 -13.71 -0.53 -16.93
CA SER A 332 -12.56 -1.00 -17.71
C SER A 332 -11.36 -1.39 -16.84
N PHE A 333 -10.48 -2.24 -17.39
CA PHE A 333 -9.19 -2.55 -16.77
C PHE A 333 -8.14 -1.48 -17.10
N ARG A 334 -7.68 -0.79 -16.06
CA ARG A 334 -6.51 0.11 -16.10
C ARG A 334 -5.19 -0.63 -16.16
N TYR A 335 -5.17 -1.84 -15.61
CA TYR A 335 -4.03 -2.72 -15.58
C TYR A 335 -4.51 -4.16 -15.38
N LEU A 336 -3.99 -5.12 -16.15
CA LEU A 336 -4.33 -6.52 -15.96
C LEU A 336 -3.12 -7.36 -16.33
N TYR A 337 -2.27 -7.61 -15.34
CA TYR A 337 -0.97 -8.23 -15.54
C TYR A 337 -0.77 -9.37 -14.55
N TYR A 338 -0.31 -10.50 -15.03
CA TYR A 338 0.12 -11.57 -14.14
C TYR A 338 1.16 -12.48 -14.78
N GLY A 339 2.19 -12.80 -14.00
CA GLY A 339 3.18 -13.81 -14.39
C GLY A 339 3.89 -13.48 -15.70
N GLY A 340 4.18 -12.21 -15.97
CA GLY A 340 4.84 -11.79 -17.20
C GLY A 340 3.92 -11.43 -18.36
N THR A 341 2.60 -11.58 -18.19
CA THR A 341 1.61 -11.41 -19.28
C THR A 341 0.67 -10.24 -18.98
N ASP A 342 0.60 -9.25 -19.87
CA ASP A 342 -0.47 -8.24 -19.88
C ASP A 342 -1.64 -8.80 -20.69
N PHE A 343 -2.77 -9.03 -20.02
CA PHE A 343 -3.95 -9.64 -20.64
C PHE A 343 -4.73 -8.66 -21.52
N ARG A 344 -4.44 -7.36 -21.47
CA ARG A 344 -5.13 -6.33 -22.27
C ARG A 344 -4.58 -6.21 -23.68
N GLU A 345 -3.39 -6.74 -23.91
CA GLU A 345 -2.66 -6.64 -25.18
C GLU A 345 -2.55 -8.00 -25.89
N LEU A 346 -3.32 -9.00 -25.45
CA LEU A 346 -3.29 -10.33 -26.06
C LEU A 346 -4.05 -10.35 -27.38
N GLU A 347 -3.40 -10.93 -28.39
CA GLU A 347 -4.02 -11.28 -29.67
C GLU A 347 -4.77 -12.62 -29.55
N GLU A 348 -5.79 -12.82 -30.41
CA GLU A 348 -6.66 -14.01 -30.40
C GLU A 348 -5.92 -15.35 -30.48
N ASP A 349 -4.74 -15.38 -31.11
CA ASP A 349 -3.95 -16.60 -31.28
C ASP A 349 -3.04 -16.91 -30.08
N HIS A 350 -3.02 -16.06 -29.05
CA HIS A 350 -2.22 -16.25 -27.86
C HIS A 350 -2.79 -17.36 -26.95
N ALA A 351 -1.91 -18.17 -26.37
CA ALA A 351 -2.32 -19.32 -25.54
C ALA A 351 -3.15 -18.95 -24.29
N PHE A 352 -3.08 -17.69 -23.86
CA PHE A 352 -3.85 -17.16 -22.72
C PHE A 352 -4.99 -16.22 -23.15
N TYR A 353 -5.30 -16.10 -24.43
CA TYR A 353 -6.35 -15.20 -24.91
C TYR A 353 -7.72 -15.49 -24.29
N GLY A 354 -8.08 -16.77 -24.15
CA GLY A 354 -9.33 -17.15 -23.45
C GLY A 354 -9.44 -16.63 -22.01
N VAL A 355 -8.30 -16.42 -21.32
CA VAL A 355 -8.31 -15.78 -19.98
C VAL A 355 -8.62 -14.29 -20.10
N ALA A 356 -8.14 -13.60 -21.13
CA ALA A 356 -8.49 -12.21 -21.39
C ALA A 356 -9.99 -12.07 -21.71
N GLU A 357 -10.54 -12.94 -22.57
CA GLU A 357 -11.98 -12.98 -22.88
C GLU A 357 -12.83 -13.15 -21.62
N GLN A 358 -12.41 -14.03 -20.71
CA GLN A 358 -13.12 -14.20 -19.45
C GLN A 358 -13.05 -12.97 -18.52
N HIS A 359 -12.02 -12.14 -18.60
CA HIS A 359 -12.00 -10.87 -17.87
C HIS A 359 -12.93 -9.84 -18.51
N GLU A 360 -13.05 -9.82 -19.84
CA GLU A 360 -14.05 -8.98 -20.53
C GLU A 360 -15.49 -9.38 -20.14
N GLN A 361 -15.77 -10.68 -20.00
CA GLN A 361 -17.07 -11.15 -19.50
C GLN A 361 -17.40 -10.63 -18.08
N ILE A 362 -16.39 -10.36 -17.23
CA ILE A 362 -16.63 -9.71 -15.93
C ILE A 362 -17.11 -8.28 -16.12
N ILE A 363 -16.50 -7.53 -17.04
CA ILE A 363 -16.93 -6.17 -17.37
C ILE A 363 -18.36 -6.19 -17.89
N GLU A 364 -18.65 -7.04 -18.88
CA GLU A 364 -19.98 -7.16 -19.49
C GLU A 364 -21.07 -7.53 -18.46
N TYR A 365 -20.72 -8.38 -17.49
CA TYR A 365 -21.63 -8.76 -16.42
C TYR A 365 -21.93 -7.61 -15.45
N LEU A 366 -20.88 -6.89 -15.00
CA LEU A 366 -21.00 -5.84 -14.00
C LEU A 366 -21.61 -4.54 -14.56
N GLU A 367 -21.38 -4.24 -15.83
CA GLU A 367 -21.89 -3.03 -16.48
C GLU A 367 -23.42 -2.96 -16.40
N GLY A 368 -23.95 -1.85 -15.87
CA GLY A 368 -25.38 -1.63 -15.66
C GLY A 368 -25.97 -2.33 -14.43
N GLN A 369 -25.17 -3.01 -13.61
CA GLN A 369 -25.62 -3.61 -12.35
C GLN A 369 -25.49 -2.62 -11.19
N ASP A 370 -26.30 -2.84 -10.15
CA ASP A 370 -26.13 -2.18 -8.85
C ASP A 370 -24.90 -2.78 -8.15
N ILE A 371 -23.91 -1.94 -7.84
CA ILE A 371 -22.63 -2.36 -7.26
C ILE A 371 -22.80 -3.08 -5.92
N ARG A 372 -23.87 -2.78 -5.19
CA ARG A 372 -24.13 -3.31 -3.85
C ARG A 372 -24.36 -4.82 -3.88
N THR A 373 -25.05 -5.29 -4.91
CA THR A 373 -25.36 -6.72 -5.09
C THR A 373 -24.36 -7.42 -6.00
N ALA A 374 -23.90 -6.76 -7.08
CA ALA A 374 -23.11 -7.40 -8.11
C ALA A 374 -21.68 -7.80 -7.67
N LEU A 375 -21.14 -7.13 -6.63
CA LEU A 375 -19.80 -7.44 -6.15
C LEU A 375 -19.71 -8.83 -5.51
N ALA A 376 -20.72 -9.27 -4.78
CA ALA A 376 -20.72 -10.58 -4.12
C ALA A 376 -20.64 -11.74 -5.13
N ASP A 377 -21.23 -11.55 -6.32
CA ASP A 377 -21.23 -12.52 -7.41
C ASP A 377 -19.81 -12.82 -7.93
N LEU A 378 -18.86 -11.89 -7.79
CA LEU A 378 -17.46 -12.11 -8.18
C LEU A 378 -16.76 -13.24 -7.39
N HIS A 379 -17.33 -13.70 -6.28
CA HIS A 379 -16.87 -14.90 -5.58
C HIS A 379 -17.36 -16.21 -6.19
N TYR A 380 -18.32 -16.12 -7.12
CA TYR A 380 -18.94 -17.24 -7.82
C TYR A 380 -18.90 -17.03 -9.34
N PRO A 381 -17.71 -16.80 -9.94
CA PRO A 381 -17.60 -16.43 -11.36
C PRO A 381 -18.16 -17.48 -12.33
N GLY A 382 -18.27 -18.75 -11.91
CA GLY A 382 -18.89 -19.80 -12.73
C GLY A 382 -20.39 -19.60 -13.00
N ASP A 383 -21.05 -18.68 -12.30
CA ASP A 383 -22.48 -18.39 -12.48
C ASP A 383 -22.75 -17.42 -13.64
N PHE A 384 -21.74 -16.66 -14.09
CA PHE A 384 -21.90 -15.66 -15.15
C PHE A 384 -20.77 -15.65 -16.20
N ILE A 385 -19.65 -16.33 -15.95
CA ILE A 385 -18.57 -16.47 -16.94
C ILE A 385 -18.74 -17.80 -17.67
N GLU A 386 -18.81 -17.73 -18.99
CA GLU A 386 -18.79 -18.89 -19.87
C GLU A 386 -17.39 -19.53 -19.93
N ASP A 387 -17.36 -20.86 -20.06
CA ASP A 387 -16.12 -21.60 -20.26
C ASP A 387 -15.54 -21.30 -21.66
N VAL A 388 -14.26 -20.94 -21.74
CA VAL A 388 -13.57 -20.57 -22.98
C VAL A 388 -12.32 -21.44 -23.14
N ASP A 389 -12.19 -22.18 -24.24
CA ASP A 389 -10.97 -22.86 -24.68
C ASP A 389 -10.08 -23.50 -23.57
N ASN A 390 -10.59 -24.55 -22.93
CA ASN A 390 -9.93 -25.26 -21.81
C ASN A 390 -9.82 -24.47 -20.49
N TRP A 391 -10.37 -23.25 -20.42
CA TRP A 391 -10.50 -22.47 -19.19
C TRP A 391 -11.94 -22.50 -18.72
N SER A 392 -12.15 -22.88 -17.46
CA SER A 392 -13.48 -22.77 -16.85
C SER A 392 -13.71 -21.36 -16.31
N GLY A 393 -14.96 -20.89 -16.20
CA GLY A 393 -15.26 -19.59 -15.56
C GLY A 393 -14.72 -19.48 -14.13
N ALA A 394 -14.64 -20.61 -13.41
CA ALA A 394 -14.02 -20.71 -12.09
C ALA A 394 -12.48 -20.50 -12.07
N SER A 395 -11.84 -20.50 -13.24
CA SER A 395 -10.40 -20.28 -13.39
C SER A 395 -10.03 -18.79 -13.36
N VAL A 396 -11.02 -17.91 -13.50
CA VAL A 396 -10.83 -16.46 -13.52
C VAL A 396 -10.60 -15.93 -12.13
N ARG A 397 -9.77 -14.90 -12.05
CA ARG A 397 -9.37 -14.27 -10.79
C ARG A 397 -10.36 -13.19 -10.39
N ALA A 398 -11.66 -13.50 -10.42
CA ALA A 398 -12.73 -12.55 -10.11
C ALA A 398 -12.59 -11.96 -8.70
N ASN A 399 -12.09 -12.72 -7.72
CA ASN A 399 -11.75 -12.20 -6.38
C ASN A 399 -10.71 -11.05 -6.40
N LYS A 400 -9.83 -10.99 -7.40
CA LYS A 400 -8.87 -9.88 -7.55
C LYS A 400 -9.55 -8.63 -8.10
N VAL A 401 -10.52 -8.81 -9.01
CA VAL A 401 -11.38 -7.72 -9.50
C VAL A 401 -12.22 -7.19 -8.34
N TYR A 402 -12.86 -8.07 -7.57
CA TYR A 402 -13.59 -7.72 -6.34
C TYR A 402 -12.72 -6.87 -5.39
N SER A 403 -11.52 -7.36 -5.05
CA SER A 403 -10.63 -6.65 -4.14
C SER A 403 -10.15 -5.30 -4.70
N ALA A 404 -9.93 -5.20 -6.03
CA ALA A 404 -9.60 -3.94 -6.67
C ALA A 404 -10.78 -2.95 -6.66
N MET A 405 -12.01 -3.41 -6.84
CA MET A 405 -13.22 -2.57 -6.74
C MET A 405 -13.47 -2.13 -5.30
N ARG A 406 -13.32 -3.00 -4.31
CA ARG A 406 -13.39 -2.65 -2.89
C ARG A 406 -12.32 -1.63 -2.49
N SER A 407 -11.10 -1.79 -3.00
CA SER A 407 -10.05 -0.79 -2.85
C SER A 407 -10.45 0.58 -3.45
N ALA A 408 -11.14 0.58 -4.60
CA ALA A 408 -11.66 1.79 -5.21
C ALA A 408 -12.72 2.46 -4.33
N LEU A 409 -13.69 1.69 -3.84
CA LEU A 409 -14.78 2.18 -2.97
C LEU A 409 -14.25 2.75 -1.66
N ALA A 410 -13.30 2.05 -1.02
CA ALA A 410 -12.69 2.53 0.23
C ALA A 410 -12.02 3.90 0.05
N ARG A 411 -11.39 4.13 -1.12
CA ARG A 411 -10.72 5.40 -1.44
C ARG A 411 -11.67 6.53 -1.86
N GLY A 412 -12.96 6.23 -2.07
CA GLY A 412 -13.97 7.21 -2.47
C GLY A 412 -13.88 7.62 -3.94
N VAL A 413 -14.64 8.66 -4.30
CA VAL A 413 -14.68 9.20 -5.67
C VAL A 413 -13.28 9.70 -6.05
N TYR A 414 -12.71 9.11 -7.10
CA TYR A 414 -11.47 9.59 -7.68
C TYR A 414 -11.69 10.90 -8.45
N GLN A 415 -12.82 11.04 -9.13
CA GLN A 415 -13.15 12.23 -9.91
C GLN A 415 -14.66 12.34 -10.14
N TYR A 416 -15.24 13.51 -9.85
CA TYR A 416 -16.62 13.85 -10.20
C TYR A 416 -16.77 14.16 -11.71
N ARG A 417 -17.98 13.96 -12.24
CA ARG A 417 -18.30 14.24 -13.66
C ARG A 417 -18.35 15.74 -13.96
#